data_AF-A0A1V4UCB7-F1
#
_entry.id   AF-A0A1V4UCB7-F1
#
_cell.length_a   1.000
_cell.length_b   1.000
_cell.length_c   1.000
_cell.angle_alpha   90.00
_cell.angle_beta   90.00
_cell.angle_gamma   90.00
#
_symmetry.space_group_name_H-M   'P 1'
#
loop_
_entity.id
_entity.type
_entity.pdbx_description
1 polymer ?
#
loop_
_entity_poly.entity_id
_entity_poly.type
_entity_poly.pdbx_seq_one_letter_code
_entity_poly.pdbx_strand_id
1 'polypeptide(L)'
;MENEFVQIFEMLVALVAAIAAYWQHRQKSQAVEAREEAVVEKEVAEALQWAAESDKNDVVSYFDPADDTVTKPPESVPARSWKMSDETRRWVTAGHTPDEQASLLKQIAEAEEQKKMRYFISVPGCFYEVEYGLLKGGGRG
;
A
#
# COMPACT_ATOMS: atom_id res chain seq x y z
N MET A 1 -20.08 -66.40 51.76
CA MET A 1 -20.74 -66.22 50.45
C MET A 1 -21.45 -64.87 50.32
N GLU A 2 -22.07 -64.31 51.36
CA GLU A 2 -22.78 -63.01 51.25
C GLU A 2 -21.87 -61.79 51.00
N ASN A 3 -20.66 -61.77 51.58
CA ASN A 3 -19.74 -60.62 51.47
C ASN A 3 -19.15 -60.43 50.05
N GLU A 4 -18.94 -61.53 49.31
CA GLU A 4 -18.42 -61.48 47.94
C GLU A 4 -19.46 -60.89 46.96
N PHE A 5 -20.75 -61.19 47.15
CA PHE A 5 -21.82 -60.62 46.33
C PHE A 5 -21.96 -59.10 46.54
N VAL A 6 -21.82 -58.62 47.78
CA VAL A 6 -21.82 -57.17 48.08
C VAL A 6 -20.66 -56.49 47.37
N GLN A 7 -19.46 -57.07 47.44
CA GLN A 7 -18.27 -56.52 46.78
C GLN A 7 -18.39 -56.48 45.24
N ILE A 8 -18.98 -57.51 44.62
CA ILE A 8 -19.25 -57.52 43.17
C ILE A 8 -20.25 -56.42 42.79
N PHE A 9 -21.31 -56.23 43.60
CA PHE A 9 -22.28 -55.16 43.38
C PHE A 9 -21.64 -53.77 43.51
N GLU A 10 -20.82 -53.54 44.52
CA GLU A 10 -20.08 -52.29 44.69
C GLU A 10 -19.15 -52.00 43.50
N MET A 11 -18.46 -53.03 42.98
CA MET A 11 -17.62 -52.88 41.79
C MET A 11 -18.44 -52.50 40.55
N LEU A 12 -19.64 -53.07 40.38
CA LEU A 12 -20.54 -52.72 39.28
C LEU A 12 -21.07 -51.29 39.43
N VAL A 13 -21.43 -50.86 40.64
CA VAL A 13 -21.87 -49.48 40.92
C VAL A 13 -20.74 -48.49 40.63
N ALA A 14 -19.50 -48.80 41.07
CA ALA A 14 -18.33 -47.99 40.79
C ALA A 14 -18.03 -47.89 39.28
N LEU A 15 -18.20 -48.99 38.54
CA LEU A 15 -18.03 -49.00 37.08
C LEU A 15 -19.06 -48.11 36.37
N VAL A 16 -20.35 -48.20 36.75
CA VAL A 16 -21.41 -47.35 36.19
C VAL A 16 -21.16 -45.88 36.52
N ALA A 17 -20.73 -45.57 37.74
CA ALA A 17 -20.38 -44.21 38.14
C ALA A 17 -19.21 -43.64 37.33
N ALA A 18 -18.17 -44.46 37.07
CA ALA A 18 -17.04 -44.06 36.23
C ALA A 18 -17.46 -43.79 34.78
N ILE A 19 -18.34 -44.63 34.21
CA ILE A 19 -18.88 -44.42 32.86
C ILE A 19 -19.69 -43.12 32.80
N ALA A 20 -20.58 -42.88 33.78
CA ALA A 20 -21.36 -41.65 33.85
C ALA A 20 -20.48 -40.39 33.98
N ALA A 21 -19.43 -40.46 34.82
CA ALA A 21 -18.48 -39.37 34.99
C ALA A 21 -17.70 -39.08 33.68
N TYR A 22 -17.29 -40.11 32.93
CA TYR A 22 -16.64 -39.95 31.63
C TYR A 22 -17.56 -39.24 30.62
N TRP A 23 -18.83 -39.65 30.55
CA TRP A 23 -19.81 -39.03 29.65
C TRP A 23 -20.07 -37.57 30.02
N GLN A 24 -20.24 -37.27 31.31
CA GLN A 24 -20.44 -35.90 31.79
C GLN A 24 -19.22 -35.02 31.50
N HIS A 25 -18.01 -35.55 31.69
CA HIS A 25 -16.78 -34.82 31.36
C HIS A 25 -16.71 -34.52 29.85
N ARG A 26 -16.98 -35.52 29.00
CA ARG A 26 -16.97 -35.36 27.53
C ARG A 26 -17.98 -34.32 27.05
N GLN A 27 -19.21 -34.32 27.59
CA GLN A 27 -20.22 -33.31 27.24
C GLN A 27 -19.79 -31.90 27.68
N LYS A 28 -19.20 -31.77 28.87
CA LYS A 28 -18.66 -30.49 29.34
C LYS A 28 -17.53 -30.00 28.45
N SER A 29 -16.61 -30.86 28.05
CA SER A 29 -15.52 -30.51 27.13
C SER A 29 -16.03 -29.99 25.79
N GLN A 30 -17.01 -30.67 25.17
CA GLN A 30 -17.61 -30.21 23.92
C GLN A 30 -18.35 -28.88 24.07
N ALA A 31 -19.03 -28.66 25.19
CA ALA A 31 -19.71 -27.40 25.46
C ALA A 31 -18.73 -26.24 25.72
N VAL A 32 -17.54 -26.53 26.25
CA VAL A 32 -16.46 -25.55 26.40
C VAL A 32 -15.86 -25.22 25.04
N GLU A 33 -15.52 -26.23 24.24
CA GLU A 33 -14.97 -26.07 22.89
C GLU A 33 -15.90 -25.25 21.99
N ALA A 34 -17.19 -25.58 21.93
CA ALA A 34 -18.17 -24.81 21.15
C ALA A 34 -18.36 -23.37 21.66
N ARG A 35 -18.18 -23.13 22.96
CA ARG A 35 -18.22 -21.76 23.53
C ARG A 35 -16.96 -20.98 23.17
N GLU A 36 -15.80 -21.63 23.22
CA GLU A 36 -14.53 -21.02 22.83
C GLU A 36 -14.53 -20.68 21.33
N GLU A 37 -14.97 -21.59 20.47
CA GLU A 37 -15.14 -21.33 19.03
C GLU A 37 -16.08 -20.15 18.76
N ALA A 38 -17.24 -20.10 19.41
CA ALA A 38 -18.18 -18.99 19.25
C ALA A 38 -17.62 -17.64 19.72
N VAL A 39 -16.77 -17.63 20.76
CA VAL A 39 -16.08 -16.41 21.21
C VAL A 39 -15.04 -15.98 20.17
N VAL A 40 -14.24 -16.92 19.65
CA VAL A 40 -13.25 -16.64 18.60
C VAL A 40 -13.91 -16.11 17.34
N GLU A 41 -14.99 -16.74 16.87
CA GLU A 41 -15.75 -16.28 15.71
C GLU A 41 -16.28 -14.86 15.90
N LYS A 42 -16.78 -14.55 17.10
CA LYS A 42 -17.26 -13.21 17.43
C LYS A 42 -16.13 -12.18 17.41
N GLU A 43 -14.99 -12.48 18.02
CA GLU A 43 -13.83 -11.57 18.04
C GLU A 43 -13.28 -11.34 16.62
N VAL A 44 -13.23 -12.39 15.79
CA VAL A 44 -12.82 -12.27 14.38
C VAL A 44 -13.82 -11.42 13.60
N ALA A 45 -15.12 -11.59 13.81
CA ALA A 45 -16.14 -10.76 13.17
C ALA A 45 -16.04 -9.29 13.61
N GLU A 46 -15.82 -9.01 14.89
CA GLU A 46 -15.61 -7.66 15.42
C GLU A 46 -14.34 -7.02 14.82
N ALA A 47 -13.24 -7.78 14.69
CA ALA A 47 -12.01 -7.31 14.07
C ALA A 47 -12.19 -7.00 12.57
N LEU A 48 -12.91 -7.86 11.83
CA LEU A 48 -13.24 -7.62 10.43
C LEU A 48 -14.14 -6.39 10.24
N GLN A 49 -15.12 -6.18 11.13
CA GLN A 49 -15.96 -4.99 11.12
C GLN A 49 -15.14 -3.72 11.37
N TRP A 50 -14.23 -3.75 12.35
CA TRP A 50 -13.36 -2.61 12.63
C TRP A 50 -12.45 -2.27 11.44
N ALA A 51 -11.86 -3.28 10.79
CA ALA A 51 -11.05 -3.07 9.58
C ALA A 51 -11.88 -2.50 8.42
N ALA A 52 -13.11 -2.99 8.22
CA ALA A 52 -13.99 -2.45 7.20
C ALA A 52 -14.41 -0.99 7.50
N GLU A 53 -14.56 -0.64 8.77
CA GLU A 53 -14.87 0.72 9.20
C GLU A 53 -13.67 1.68 9.05
N SER A 54 -12.44 1.19 9.29
CA SER A 54 -11.23 1.99 9.03
C SER A 54 -11.05 2.30 7.56
N ASP A 55 -11.19 1.30 6.68
CA ASP A 55 -11.07 1.48 5.23
C ASP A 55 -12.12 2.47 4.70
N LYS A 56 -13.34 2.40 5.25
CA LYS A 56 -14.42 3.34 4.92
C LYS A 56 -14.07 4.76 5.35
N ASN A 57 -13.50 4.95 6.55
CA ASN A 57 -13.15 6.27 7.05
C ASN A 57 -12.05 6.93 6.21
N ASP A 58 -11.05 6.17 5.76
CA ASP A 58 -9.98 6.67 4.88
C ASP A 58 -10.51 7.19 3.53
N VAL A 59 -11.51 6.50 2.96
CA VAL A 59 -12.16 6.97 1.73
C VAL A 59 -12.99 8.22 2.01
N VAL A 60 -13.72 8.26 3.13
CA VAL A 60 -14.54 9.42 3.49
C VAL A 60 -13.68 10.65 3.75
N SER A 61 -12.52 10.51 4.41
CA SER A 61 -11.60 11.64 4.64
C SER A 61 -11.02 12.20 3.35
N TYR A 62 -10.78 11.36 2.33
CA TYR A 62 -10.34 11.83 1.01
C TYR A 62 -11.36 12.77 0.34
N PHE A 63 -12.66 12.61 0.64
CA PHE A 63 -13.74 13.45 0.09
C PHE A 63 -14.23 14.53 1.07
N ASP A 64 -13.62 14.67 2.24
CA ASP A 64 -13.99 15.72 3.20
C ASP A 64 -13.46 17.08 2.69
N PRO A 65 -14.34 18.05 2.37
CA PRO A 65 -13.92 19.37 1.93
C PRO A 65 -13.21 20.18 3.02
N ALA A 66 -13.27 19.76 4.28
CA ALA A 66 -12.50 20.35 5.38
C ALA A 66 -11.09 19.73 5.54
N ASP A 67 -10.83 18.58 4.92
CA ASP A 67 -9.51 17.94 4.94
C ASP A 67 -8.63 18.45 3.79
N ASP A 68 -7.90 19.52 4.06
CA ASP A 68 -6.94 20.09 3.11
C ASP A 68 -5.66 19.26 2.96
N THR A 69 -5.45 18.16 3.69
CA THR A 69 -4.20 17.37 3.60
C THR A 69 -3.97 16.77 2.22
N VAL A 70 -5.05 16.41 1.53
CA VAL A 70 -5.01 15.84 0.17
C VAL A 70 -4.80 16.91 -0.90
N THR A 71 -5.11 18.17 -0.59
CA THR A 71 -5.05 19.30 -1.54
C THR A 71 -3.85 20.21 -1.33
N LYS A 72 -2.99 19.96 -0.33
CA LYS A 72 -1.80 20.80 -0.05
C LYS A 72 -0.88 20.82 -1.26
N PRO A 73 -0.71 21.97 -1.92
CA PRO A 73 0.27 22.10 -2.98
C PRO A 73 1.67 21.85 -2.41
N PRO A 74 2.60 21.32 -3.22
CA PRO A 74 3.99 21.17 -2.79
C PRO A 74 4.57 22.51 -2.34
N GLU A 75 5.38 22.48 -1.29
CA GLU A 75 5.93 23.67 -0.62
C GLU A 75 6.77 24.56 -1.55
N SER A 76 7.46 23.96 -2.53
CA SER A 76 8.17 24.70 -3.56
C SER A 76 7.82 24.18 -4.94
N VAL A 77 7.26 25.04 -5.77
CA VAL A 77 7.26 24.85 -7.23
C VAL A 77 8.51 25.53 -7.77
N PRO A 78 9.34 24.86 -8.58
CA PRO A 78 10.51 25.50 -9.16
C PRO A 78 10.10 26.75 -9.95
N ALA A 79 10.83 27.84 -9.75
CA ALA A 79 10.59 29.07 -10.48
C ALA A 79 10.74 28.82 -11.99
N ARG A 80 9.73 29.20 -12.79
CA ARG A 80 9.77 29.10 -14.25
C ARG A 80 10.81 30.09 -14.80
N SER A 81 12.06 29.67 -14.86
CA SER A 81 13.15 30.48 -15.41
C SER A 81 13.38 30.14 -16.87
N TRP A 82 13.66 31.14 -17.71
CA TRP A 82 14.10 30.89 -19.09
C TRP A 82 15.39 30.05 -19.19
N LYS A 83 16.15 29.96 -18.09
CA LYS A 83 17.35 29.12 -17.96
C LYS A 83 16.98 27.69 -17.61
N MET A 84 17.54 26.73 -18.35
CA MET A 84 17.35 25.31 -18.12
C MET A 84 18.23 24.80 -16.98
N SER A 85 17.67 23.99 -16.09
CA SER A 85 18.42 23.42 -14.96
C SER A 85 19.45 22.40 -15.43
N ASP A 86 20.50 22.19 -14.62
CA ASP A 86 21.55 21.20 -14.93
C ASP A 86 21.00 19.77 -14.98
N GLU A 87 19.96 19.48 -14.20
CA GLU A 87 19.27 18.18 -14.22
C GLU A 87 18.56 17.96 -15.56
N THR A 88 17.82 18.95 -16.06
CA THR A 88 17.15 18.87 -17.36
C THR A 88 18.16 18.78 -18.50
N ARG A 89 19.30 19.50 -18.42
CA ARG A 89 20.39 19.39 -19.40
C ARG A 89 20.94 17.97 -19.47
N ARG A 90 21.23 17.35 -18.32
CA ARG A 90 21.70 15.96 -18.24
C ARG A 90 20.73 15.00 -18.89
N TRP A 91 19.43 15.19 -18.65
CA TRP A 91 18.37 14.37 -19.24
C TRP A 91 18.30 14.51 -20.77
N VAL A 92 18.33 15.75 -21.31
CA VAL A 92 18.30 16.00 -22.76
C VAL A 92 19.48 15.36 -23.47
N THR A 93 20.66 15.37 -22.85
CA THR A 93 21.89 14.81 -23.44
C THR A 93 22.00 13.29 -23.28
N ALA A 94 21.15 12.66 -22.47
CA ALA A 94 21.26 11.24 -22.18
C ALA A 94 20.97 10.39 -23.43
N GLY A 95 21.88 9.48 -23.77
CA GLY A 95 21.73 8.53 -24.87
C GLY A 95 22.07 9.06 -26.26
N HIS A 96 22.58 10.29 -26.38
CA HIS A 96 23.10 10.87 -27.63
C HIS A 96 24.62 10.70 -27.73
N THR A 97 25.16 10.74 -28.95
CA THR A 97 26.62 10.74 -29.18
C THR A 97 27.26 12.04 -28.65
N PRO A 98 28.56 12.07 -28.34
CA PRO A 98 29.22 13.28 -27.82
C PRO A 98 29.05 14.52 -28.71
N ASP A 99 29.05 14.35 -30.03
CA ASP A 99 28.83 15.43 -30.99
C ASP A 99 27.40 15.99 -30.95
N GLU A 100 26.41 15.10 -30.83
CA GLU A 100 24.99 15.48 -30.67
C GLU A 100 24.73 16.16 -29.33
N GLN A 101 25.37 15.66 -28.25
CA GLN A 101 25.30 16.30 -26.94
C GLN A 101 25.85 17.73 -26.99
N ALA A 102 27.00 17.93 -27.63
CA ALA A 102 27.60 19.26 -27.80
C ALA A 102 26.69 20.19 -28.63
N SER A 103 26.05 19.66 -29.68
CA SER A 103 25.09 20.41 -30.49
C SER A 103 23.86 20.84 -29.68
N LEU A 104 23.26 19.93 -28.90
CA LEU A 104 22.11 20.24 -28.04
C LEU A 104 22.47 21.30 -27.01
N LEU A 105 23.60 21.14 -26.31
CA LEU A 105 24.07 22.10 -25.31
C LEU A 105 24.33 23.49 -25.91
N LYS A 106 24.86 23.55 -27.14
CA LYS A 106 25.06 24.81 -27.85
C LYS A 106 23.73 25.49 -28.18
N GLN A 107 22.74 24.75 -28.68
CA GLN A 107 21.41 25.29 -28.99
C GLN A 107 20.70 25.80 -27.74
N ILE A 108 20.81 25.09 -26.62
CA ILE A 108 20.30 25.52 -25.31
C ILE A 108 20.98 26.83 -24.89
N ALA A 109 22.31 26.89 -24.95
CA ALA A 109 23.07 28.08 -24.54
C ALA A 109 22.71 29.32 -25.38
N GLU A 110 22.51 29.16 -26.69
CA GLU A 110 22.09 30.24 -27.58
C GLU A 110 20.66 30.71 -27.27
N ALA A 111 19.73 29.79 -27.00
CA ALA A 111 18.36 30.12 -26.62
C ALA A 111 18.29 30.84 -25.26
N GLU A 112 19.15 30.42 -24.32
CA GLU A 112 19.34 31.06 -23.02
C GLU A 112 19.90 32.48 -23.15
N GLU A 113 20.92 32.70 -23.97
CA GLU A 113 21.48 34.03 -24.23
C GLU A 113 20.41 34.99 -24.81
N GLN A 114 19.55 34.47 -25.69
CA GLN A 114 18.44 35.21 -26.28
C GLN A 114 17.22 35.34 -25.36
N LYS A 115 17.27 34.77 -24.13
CA LYS A 115 16.17 34.74 -23.15
C LYS A 115 14.85 34.22 -23.74
N LYS A 116 14.94 33.25 -24.65
CA LYS A 116 13.76 32.65 -25.29
C LYS A 116 12.95 31.87 -24.27
N MET A 117 11.68 32.22 -24.14
CA MET A 117 10.76 31.49 -23.27
C MET A 117 10.31 30.16 -23.88
N ARG A 118 10.26 30.06 -25.22
CA ARG A 118 9.89 28.82 -25.94
C ARG A 118 10.80 28.63 -27.14
N TYR A 119 11.36 27.43 -27.28
CA TYR A 119 12.26 27.10 -28.38
C TYR A 119 12.28 25.58 -28.66
N PHE A 120 12.78 25.22 -29.83
CA PHE A 120 13.00 23.83 -30.24
C PHE A 120 14.49 23.58 -30.35
N ILE A 121 14.93 22.42 -29.87
CA ILE A 121 16.29 21.91 -30.06
C ILE A 121 16.21 20.57 -30.78
N SER A 122 17.13 20.32 -31.71
CA SER A 122 17.09 19.09 -32.51
C SER A 122 18.47 18.55 -32.84
N VAL A 123 18.51 17.23 -33.01
CA VAL A 123 19.62 16.42 -33.50
C VAL A 123 19.08 15.46 -34.57
N PRO A 124 19.93 14.84 -35.39
CA PRO A 124 19.46 13.87 -36.38
C PRO A 124 18.56 12.79 -35.74
N GLY A 125 17.30 12.73 -36.17
CA GLY A 125 16.32 11.75 -35.67
C GLY A 125 15.65 12.09 -34.33
N CYS A 126 15.91 13.26 -33.71
CA CYS A 126 15.21 13.66 -32.48
C CYS A 126 15.04 15.18 -32.33
N PHE A 127 13.89 15.60 -31.81
CA PHE A 127 13.64 16.99 -31.43
C PHE A 127 13.01 17.08 -30.05
N TYR A 128 13.26 18.20 -29.37
CA TYR A 128 12.67 18.54 -28.08
C TYR A 128 12.07 19.94 -28.13
N GLU A 129 10.90 20.10 -27.50
CA GLU A 129 10.26 21.38 -27.26
C GLU A 129 10.55 21.82 -25.82
N VAL A 130 11.14 23.00 -25.67
CA VAL A 130 11.49 23.60 -24.37
C VAL A 130 10.65 24.85 -24.14
N GLU A 131 10.06 24.96 -22.95
CA GLU A 131 9.27 26.10 -22.49
C GLU A 131 9.68 26.48 -21.06
N TYR A 132 10.09 27.73 -20.83
CA TYR A 132 10.62 28.22 -19.55
C TYR A 132 11.70 27.29 -18.95
N GLY A 133 12.67 26.88 -19.77
CA GLY A 133 13.74 25.98 -19.34
C GLY A 133 13.28 24.57 -18.97
N LEU A 134 12.01 24.22 -19.18
CA LEU A 134 11.43 22.90 -18.94
C LEU A 134 11.15 22.21 -20.28
N LEU A 135 11.35 20.89 -20.32
CA LEU A 135 10.94 20.09 -21.47
C LEU A 135 9.44 19.91 -21.48
N LYS A 136 8.80 20.34 -22.56
CA LYS A 136 7.36 20.16 -22.78
C LYS A 136 7.06 18.84 -23.50
N GLY A 137 7.97 18.42 -24.36
CA GLY A 137 7.82 17.19 -25.13
C GLY A 137 9.00 16.97 -26.06
N GLY A 138 9.03 15.80 -26.69
CA GLY A 138 10.02 15.46 -27.70
C GLY A 138 9.54 14.31 -28.55
N GLY A 139 10.06 14.24 -29.77
CA GLY A 139 9.78 13.18 -30.72
C GLY A 139 11.08 12.58 -31.23
N ARG A 140 11.08 11.25 -31.42
CA ARG A 140 12.11 10.53 -32.17
C ARG A 140 11.49 10.13 -33.50
N GLY A 141 12.09 10.61 -34.60
CA GLY A 141 11.61 10.44 -35.98
C GLY A 141 12.56 9.59 -36.79
#